data_AF-A0AAW2WWY3-F1
#
_entry.id   AF-A0AAW2WWY3-F1
#
_cell.length_a   1.000
_cell.length_b   1.000
_cell.length_c   1.000
_cell.angle_alpha   90.00
_cell.angle_beta   90.00
_cell.angle_gamma   90.00
#
_symmetry.space_group_name_H-M   'P 1'
#
loop_
_entity.id
_entity.type
_entity.pdbx_description
1 polymer ?
#
loop_
_entity_poly.entity_id
_entity_poly.type
_entity_poly.pdbx_seq_one_letter_code
_entity_poly.pdbx_strand_id
1 'polypeptide(L)'
;MKKTIPKAFRGTMSETLTKAKDFLVEMEKRFVKNEKAKIGTLLTNLITKEYTSKCNISEYIMKMSHFASKLRALKLDLSEDLLVHLVLISLQDSVVNSKCATTVRKRLCL
;
A
#
# COMPACT_ATOMS: atom_id res chain seq x y z
N MET A 1 8.10 -8.18 24.89
CA MET A 1 8.48 -8.49 23.48
C MET A 1 9.99 -8.33 23.32
N LYS A 2 10.71 -9.39 22.95
CA LYS A 2 12.18 -9.33 22.75
C LYS A 2 12.46 -8.67 21.39
N LYS A 3 13.07 -7.49 21.36
CA LYS A 3 13.49 -6.82 20.12
C LYS A 3 14.78 -7.50 19.61
N THR A 4 14.62 -8.52 18.77
CA THR A 4 15.75 -9.20 18.14
C THR A 4 16.29 -8.36 16.99
N ILE A 5 17.59 -8.07 17.00
CA ILE A 5 18.27 -7.37 15.91
C ILE A 5 18.13 -8.22 14.62
N PRO A 6 17.60 -7.65 13.51
CA PRO A 6 17.41 -8.40 12.28
C PRO A 6 18.73 -8.96 11.76
N LYS A 7 18.70 -10.21 11.26
CA LYS A 7 19.89 -10.97 10.81
C LYS A 7 20.75 -10.19 9.78
N ALA A 8 20.11 -9.34 8.97
CA ALA A 8 20.77 -8.46 8.00
C ALA A 8 21.77 -7.45 8.64
N PHE A 9 21.66 -7.18 9.94
CA PHE A 9 22.59 -6.31 10.67
C PHE A 9 23.67 -7.09 11.45
N ARG A 10 23.54 -8.41 11.59
CA ARG A 10 24.48 -9.21 12.41
C ARG A 10 25.87 -9.38 11.78
N GLY A 11 26.02 -9.19 10.47
CA GLY A 11 27.29 -9.39 9.75
C GLY A 11 27.94 -8.11 9.21
N THR A 12 27.22 -6.99 9.12
CA THR A 12 27.78 -5.75 8.55
C THR A 12 28.50 -4.88 9.57
N MET A 13 28.41 -5.20 10.87
CA MET A 13 28.94 -4.36 11.94
C MET A 13 30.42 -4.62 12.27
N SER A 14 31.05 -5.69 11.77
CA SER A 14 32.28 -6.19 12.40
C SER A 14 33.57 -6.09 11.58
N GLU A 15 33.53 -5.88 10.24
CA GLU A 15 34.79 -5.92 9.44
C GLU A 15 35.05 -4.67 8.59
N THR A 16 34.04 -3.92 8.15
CA THR A 16 34.24 -2.81 7.19
C THR A 16 34.05 -1.40 7.77
N LEU A 17 33.39 -1.26 8.92
CA LEU A 17 32.96 0.04 9.47
C LEU A 17 33.74 0.35 10.76
N THR A 18 34.99 0.80 10.61
CA THR A 18 35.88 1.16 11.73
C THR A 18 35.44 2.45 12.46
N LYS A 19 34.51 3.23 11.89
CA LYS A 19 34.01 4.48 12.48
C LYS A 19 32.50 4.43 12.70
N ALA A 20 32.07 4.87 13.88
CA ALA A 20 30.65 4.97 14.25
C ALA A 20 29.83 5.85 13.28
N LYS A 21 30.45 6.87 12.67
CA LYS A 21 29.81 7.73 11.67
C LYS A 21 29.39 6.97 10.42
N ASP A 22 30.24 6.08 9.93
CA ASP A 22 29.98 5.32 8.71
C ASP A 22 28.85 4.29 8.94
N PHE A 23 28.79 3.74 10.16
CA PHE A 23 27.68 2.89 10.58
C PHE A 23 26.33 3.62 10.63
N LEU A 24 26.28 4.85 11.13
CA LEU A 24 25.05 5.65 11.14
C LEU A 24 24.55 5.95 9.72
N VAL A 25 25.45 6.31 8.81
CA VAL A 25 25.12 6.55 7.39
C VAL A 25 24.59 5.28 6.72
N GLU A 26 25.20 4.13 6.99
CA GLU A 26 24.73 2.87 6.41
C GLU A 26 23.40 2.40 7.01
N MET A 27 23.18 2.61 8.31
CA MET A 27 21.87 2.42 8.93
C MET A 27 20.81 3.28 8.24
N GLU A 28 21.04 4.59 8.13
CA GLU A 28 20.11 5.52 7.50
C GLU A 28 19.77 5.07 6.07
N LYS A 29 20.78 4.69 5.27
CA LYS A 29 20.58 4.18 3.91
C LYS A 29 19.68 2.93 3.86
N ARG A 30 19.84 2.01 4.82
CA ARG A 30 19.01 0.79 4.92
C ARG A 30 17.59 1.09 5.39
N PHE A 31 17.41 2.01 6.34
CA PHE A 31 16.09 2.44 6.79
C PHE A 31 15.33 3.18 5.68
N VAL A 32 16.00 4.08 4.94
CA VAL A 32 15.41 4.73 3.76
C VAL A 32 14.97 3.71 2.70
N LYS A 33 15.78 2.68 2.44
CA LYS A 33 15.39 1.59 1.51
C LYS A 33 14.16 0.82 2.01
N ASN A 34 14.06 0.57 3.31
CA ASN A 34 12.92 -0.09 3.93
C ASN A 34 11.65 0.78 3.88
N GLU A 35 11.76 2.07 4.17
CA GLU A 35 10.63 3.01 4.06
C GLU A 35 10.11 3.09 2.61
N LYS A 36 11.00 3.15 1.62
CA LYS A 36 10.61 3.06 0.20
C LYS A 36 9.87 1.75 -0.12
N ALA A 37 10.32 0.62 0.42
CA ALA A 37 9.65 -0.66 0.24
C ALA A 37 8.27 -0.73 0.94
N LYS A 38 8.13 -0.11 2.11
CA LYS A 38 6.85 0.03 2.82
C LYS A 38 5.88 0.92 2.06
N ILE A 39 6.34 2.07 1.56
CA ILE A 39 5.56 2.96 0.71
C ILE A 39 5.09 2.20 -0.53
N GLY A 40 5.98 1.48 -1.22
CA GLY A 40 5.63 0.66 -2.37
C GLY A 40 4.56 -0.38 -2.04
N THR A 41 4.71 -1.10 -0.94
CA THR A 41 3.71 -2.08 -0.47
C THR A 41 2.36 -1.43 -0.16
N LEU A 42 2.35 -0.26 0.48
CA LEU A 42 1.12 0.48 0.78
C LEU A 42 0.42 0.97 -0.48
N LEU A 43 1.17 1.46 -1.48
CA LEU A 43 0.63 1.87 -2.78
C LEU A 43 0.05 0.68 -3.55
N THR A 44 0.76 -0.45 -3.59
CA THR A 44 0.23 -1.67 -4.21
C THR A 44 -1.07 -2.09 -3.52
N ASN A 45 -1.12 -2.09 -2.19
CA ASN A 45 -2.33 -2.42 -1.45
C ASN A 45 -3.46 -1.42 -1.70
N LEU A 46 -3.16 -0.13 -1.88
CA LEU A 46 -4.15 0.91 -2.17
C LEU A 46 -4.79 0.70 -3.55
N ILE A 47 -3.97 0.45 -4.58
CA ILE A 47 -4.42 0.29 -5.97
C ILE A 47 -5.12 -1.05 -6.18
N THR A 48 -4.63 -2.12 -5.56
CA THR A 48 -5.22 -3.46 -5.68
C THR A 48 -6.46 -3.64 -4.80
N LYS A 49 -6.79 -2.68 -3.92
CA LYS A 49 -7.99 -2.77 -3.10
C LYS A 49 -9.22 -2.46 -3.92
N GLU A 50 -9.74 -3.50 -4.56
CA GLU A 50 -11.02 -3.46 -5.23
C GLU A 50 -12.16 -3.31 -4.22
N TYR A 51 -13.17 -2.54 -4.61
CA TYR A 51 -14.44 -2.52 -3.91
C TYR A 51 -15.14 -3.87 -4.13
N THR A 52 -15.18 -4.69 -3.09
CA THR A 52 -15.95 -5.95 -3.12
C THR A 52 -17.41 -5.65 -2.85
N SER A 53 -18.33 -6.27 -3.59
CA SER A 53 -19.79 -6.09 -3.43
C SER A 53 -20.34 -6.43 -2.03
N LYS A 54 -19.56 -7.13 -1.20
CA LYS A 54 -19.87 -7.44 0.20
C LYS A 54 -19.45 -6.35 1.19
N CYS A 55 -18.63 -5.38 0.77
CA CYS A 55 -18.12 -4.31 1.61
C CYS A 55 -19.00 -3.07 1.45
N ASN A 56 -19.36 -2.44 2.56
CA ASN A 56 -20.11 -1.19 2.51
C ASN A 56 -19.23 -0.07 1.97
N ILE A 57 -19.81 0.85 1.19
CA ILE A 57 -19.09 2.00 0.62
C ILE A 57 -18.38 2.83 1.71
N SER A 58 -19.04 3.03 2.85
CA SER A 58 -18.47 3.75 4.01
C SER A 58 -17.21 3.06 4.57
N GLU A 59 -17.24 1.73 4.68
CA GLU A 59 -16.12 0.94 5.16
C GLU A 59 -14.94 0.97 4.15
N TYR A 60 -15.26 0.96 2.86
CA TYR A 60 -14.26 1.12 1.80
C TYR A 60 -13.56 2.49 1.88
N ILE A 61 -14.32 3.59 1.97
CA ILE A 61 -13.78 4.95 2.10
C ILE A 61 -12.88 5.07 3.35
N MET A 62 -13.31 4.48 4.47
CA MET A 62 -12.52 4.48 5.70
C MET A 62 -11.18 3.73 5.52
N LYS A 63 -11.19 2.57 4.84
CA LYS A 63 -9.97 1.82 4.52
C LYS A 63 -9.04 2.63 3.62
N MET A 64 -9.57 3.29 2.59
CA MET A 64 -8.79 4.15 1.69
C MET A 64 -8.13 5.31 2.45
N SER A 65 -8.89 5.97 3.32
CA SER A 65 -8.39 7.06 4.17
C SER A 65 -7.29 6.60 5.14
N HIS A 66 -7.41 5.39 5.69
CA HIS A 66 -6.40 4.79 6.55
C HIS A 66 -5.09 4.46 5.81
N PHE A 67 -5.15 4.07 4.54
CA PHE A 67 -3.94 3.91 3.73
C PHE A 67 -3.31 5.26 3.40
N ALA A 68 -4.10 6.27 3.04
CA ALA A 68 -3.62 7.62 2.79
C ALA A 68 -2.92 8.22 4.02
N SER A 69 -3.48 8.05 5.22
CA SER A 69 -2.87 8.56 6.46
C SER A 69 -1.55 7.88 6.79
N LYS A 70 -1.41 6.58 6.50
CA LYS A 70 -0.14 5.86 6.61
C LYS A 70 0.91 6.34 5.63
N LEU A 71 0.53 6.65 4.40
CA LEU A 71 1.43 7.21 3.40
C LEU A 71 1.93 8.59 3.82
N ARG A 72 1.03 9.46 4.32
CA ARG A 72 1.40 10.76 4.89
C ARG A 72 2.39 10.64 6.05
N ALA A 73 2.21 9.66 6.94
CA ALA A 73 3.16 9.39 8.01
C ALA A 73 4.57 8.99 7.51
N LEU A 74 4.66 8.48 6.28
CA LEU A 74 5.92 8.15 5.60
C LEU A 74 6.44 9.29 4.71
N LYS A 75 5.92 10.51 4.88
CA LYS A 75 6.23 11.71 4.08
C LYS A 75 5.85 11.59 2.60
N LEU A 76 4.90 10.71 2.27
CA LEU A 76 4.30 10.63 0.95
C LEU A 76 2.86 11.14 1.02
N ASP A 77 2.65 12.37 0.57
CA ASP A 77 1.30 12.93 0.47
C ASP A 77 0.67 12.57 -0.87
N LEU A 78 -0.52 11.98 -0.81
CA LEU A 78 -1.39 11.80 -1.96
C LEU A 78 -2.33 12.99 -2.03
N SER A 79 -2.50 13.56 -3.22
CA SER A 79 -3.51 14.60 -3.46
C SER A 79 -4.91 14.05 -3.13
N GLU A 80 -5.73 14.89 -2.51
CA GLU A 80 -7.14 14.56 -2.24
C GLU A 80 -7.88 14.23 -3.55
N ASP A 81 -7.57 14.96 -4.63
CA ASP A 81 -8.11 14.71 -5.96
C ASP A 81 -7.78 13.31 -6.48
N LEU A 82 -6.53 12.87 -6.31
CA LEU A 82 -6.09 11.53 -6.70
C LEU A 82 -6.80 10.44 -5.87
N LEU A 83 -7.02 10.67 -4.58
CA LEU A 83 -7.75 9.73 -3.72
C LEU A 83 -9.22 9.61 -4.13
N VAL A 84 -9.88 10.72 -4.45
CA VAL A 84 -11.27 10.74 -4.94
C VAL A 84 -11.39 9.99 -6.26
N HIS A 85 -10.47 10.25 -7.21
CA HIS A 85 -10.42 9.53 -8.47
C HIS A 85 -10.21 8.02 -8.29
N LEU A 86 -9.32 7.62 -7.39
CA LEU A 86 -9.05 6.22 -7.12
C LEU A 86 -10.26 5.50 -6.53
N VAL A 87 -10.94 6.12 -5.56
CA VAL A 87 -12.20 5.59 -4.99
C VAL A 87 -13.26 5.44 -6.08
N LEU A 88 -13.41 6.44 -6.95
CA LEU A 88 -14.39 6.41 -8.02
C LEU A 88 -14.14 5.27 -9.03
N ILE A 89 -12.88 5.07 -9.44
CA ILE A 89 -12.48 4.00 -10.36
C ILE A 89 -12.82 2.63 -9.75
N SER A 90 -12.42 2.38 -8.51
CA SER A 90 -12.69 1.09 -7.84
C SER A 90 -14.19 0.82 -7.63
N LEU A 91 -15.00 1.86 -7.42
CA LEU A 91 -16.46 1.72 -7.36
C LEU A 91 -17.06 1.42 -8.73
N GLN A 92 -16.59 2.10 -9.80
CA GLN A 92 -17.07 1.87 -11.16
C GLN A 92 -16.80 0.44 -11.65
N ASP A 93 -15.62 -0.12 -11.36
CA ASP A 93 -15.27 -1.49 -11.74
C ASP A 93 -16.25 -2.51 -11.16
N SER A 94 -16.73 -2.30 -9.93
CA SER A 94 -17.73 -3.19 -9.31
C SER A 94 -19.09 -3.15 -10.03
N VAL A 95 -19.48 -1.99 -10.55
CA VAL A 95 -20.73 -1.79 -11.28
C VAL A 95 -20.62 -2.37 -12.68
N VAL A 96 -19.49 -2.17 -13.37
CA VAL A 96 -19.23 -2.75 -14.70
C VAL A 96 -19.21 -4.29 -14.64
N ASN A 97 -18.57 -4.87 -13.63
CA ASN A 97 -18.55 -6.34 -13.42
C ASN A 97 -19.95 -6.91 -13.14
N SER A 98 -20.81 -6.19 -12.42
CA SER A 98 -22.22 -6.59 -12.22
C SER A 98 -23.03 -6.53 -13.53
N LYS A 99 -22.77 -5.55 -14.40
CA LYS A 99 -23.47 -5.39 -15.69
C LYS A 99 -23.04 -6.44 -16.71
N CYS A 100 -21.77 -6.86 -16.69
CA CYS A 100 -21.26 -7.94 -17.55
C CYS A 100 -21.99 -9.28 -17.27
N ALA A 101 -22.27 -9.59 -15.99
CA ALA A 101 -23.06 -10.77 -15.62
C ALA A 101 -24.53 -10.70 -16.11
N THR A 102 -25.13 -9.51 -16.18
CA THR A 102 -26.54 -9.36 -16.60
C THR A 102 -26.76 -9.37 -18.11
N THR A 103 -25.74 -9.07 -18.92
CA THR A 103 -25.86 -9.06 -20.39
C THR A 103 -25.70 -10.46 -20.98
N VAL A 104 -24.89 -11.32 -20.36
CA VAL A 104 -24.76 -12.74 -20.78
C VAL A 104 -26.03 -13.54 -20.47
N ARG A 105 -26.80 -13.18 -19.43
CA ARG A 105 -28.01 -13.92 -19.03
C ARG A 105 -29.24 -13.66 -19.91
N LYS A 106 -29.30 -12.52 -20.63
CA LYS A 106 -30.38 -12.24 -21.59
C LYS A 106 -30.18 -12.88 -22.97
N ARG A 107 -29.00 -13.45 -23.27
CA ARG A 107 -28.73 -14.15 -24.54
C ARG A 107 -28.85 -15.67 -24.48
N LEU A 108 -29.15 -16.24 -23.31
CA LEU A 108 -29.35 -17.69 -23.14
C LEU A 108 -30.83 -18.07 -22.90
N CYS A 109 -31.76 -17.12 -23.05
CA CYS A 109 -33.21 -17.34 -22.97
C CYS A 109 -33.98 -16.76 -24.17
N LEU A 110 -33.38 -16.76 -25.35
CA LEU A 110 -34.09 -16.66 -26.63
C LEU A 110 -33.63 -17.80 -27.52
#